data_AF-A0A8T7AR96-F1
#
_entry.id   AF-A0A8T7AR96-F1
#
_cell.length_a   1.000
_cell.length_b   1.000
_cell.length_c   1.000
_cell.angle_alpha   90.00
_cell.angle_beta   90.00
_cell.angle_gamma   90.00
#
_symmetry.space_group_name_H-M   'P 1'
#
loop_
_entity.id
_entity.type
_entity.pdbx_description
1 polymer ?
#
loop_
_entity_poly.entity_id
_entity_poly.type
_entity_poly.pdbx_seq_one_letter_code
_entity_poly.pdbx_strand_id
1 'polypeptide(L)'
;MVAAADYPPPTAHDPLIEVFPDVFLVRGSYRASAWFRFNRNMVVVRDGDELTVINSVRLQPQFEPELDRLGTVRHVVRLAYFHGQDDRYYVDRYGAELWAAAGSRREPGPAATRVLTTGGPLPFSAADVYVTAHSKHPEAVIRLQREGGILLTCDSLQYYTDRRFGSLAARIMMPFMGFPLRMLIGPLWLKAMTPEGGSLLPDFEYIAGLPFRHLIPGHGSVCRDDAHRKVQDAVAAVWPAYQPAND
;
A
#
# COMPACT_ATOMS: atom_id res chain seq x y z
N MET A 1 18.06 23.75 -7.67
CA MET A 1 18.49 22.50 -7.02
C MET A 1 17.81 22.45 -5.66
N VAL A 2 16.89 21.52 -5.43
CA VAL A 2 16.32 21.32 -4.09
C VAL A 2 17.36 20.57 -3.28
N ALA A 3 17.82 21.15 -2.16
CA ALA A 3 18.86 20.55 -1.34
C ALA A 3 18.36 19.24 -0.71
N ALA A 4 19.25 18.29 -0.47
CA ALA A 4 18.94 17.02 0.21
C ALA A 4 18.37 17.18 1.64
N ALA A 5 18.32 18.42 2.17
CA ALA A 5 17.86 18.75 3.52
C ALA A 5 16.32 18.79 3.70
N ASP A 6 15.52 18.73 2.62
CA ASP A 6 14.06 18.92 2.69
C ASP A 6 13.23 17.63 2.77
N TYR A 7 13.87 16.45 2.72
CA TYR A 7 13.18 15.16 2.75
C TYR A 7 13.59 14.31 3.96
N PRO A 8 12.70 13.49 4.51
CA PRO A 8 13.09 12.46 5.46
C PRO A 8 14.21 11.57 4.88
N PRO A 9 15.23 11.21 5.69
CA PRO A 9 16.28 10.33 5.22
C PRO A 9 15.72 8.93 4.92
N PRO A 10 16.30 8.19 3.96
CA PRO A 10 15.94 6.80 3.73
C PRO A 10 16.08 5.99 5.01
N THR A 11 15.10 5.13 5.25
CA THR A 11 15.13 4.17 6.35
C THR A 11 15.66 2.82 5.85
N ALA A 12 15.84 1.85 6.74
CA ALA A 12 16.26 0.51 6.32
C ALA A 12 15.22 -0.11 5.37
N HIS A 13 15.66 -0.63 4.23
CA HIS A 13 14.85 -1.34 3.26
C HIS A 13 15.68 -2.38 2.49
N ASP A 14 15.00 -3.34 1.88
CA ASP A 14 15.55 -4.32 0.94
C ASP A 14 15.83 -3.67 -0.43
N PRO A 15 16.68 -4.27 -1.28
CA PRO A 15 16.77 -3.91 -2.69
C PRO A 15 15.42 -4.05 -3.41
N LEU A 16 15.33 -3.44 -4.60
CA LEU A 16 14.15 -3.58 -5.47
C LEU A 16 14.16 -4.97 -6.12
N ILE A 17 13.11 -5.75 -5.91
CA ILE A 17 13.00 -7.11 -6.48
C ILE A 17 11.74 -7.27 -7.31
N GLU A 18 11.84 -7.96 -8.43
CA GLU A 18 10.67 -8.33 -9.24
C GLU A 18 9.92 -9.48 -8.57
N VAL A 19 8.64 -9.26 -8.25
CA VAL A 19 7.78 -10.25 -7.57
C VAL A 19 6.75 -10.85 -8.52
N PHE A 20 6.34 -10.12 -9.55
CA PHE A 20 5.61 -10.64 -10.71
C PHE A 20 6.14 -9.93 -11.95
N PRO A 21 5.91 -10.43 -13.17
CA PRO A 21 6.29 -9.72 -14.38
C PRO A 21 5.85 -8.26 -14.32
N ASP A 22 6.82 -7.35 -14.42
CA ASP A 22 6.62 -5.89 -14.37
C ASP A 22 6.01 -5.35 -13.06
N VAL A 23 6.03 -6.14 -11.98
CA VAL A 23 5.71 -5.71 -10.60
C VAL A 23 6.92 -5.91 -9.72
N PHE A 24 7.44 -4.81 -9.20
CA PHE A 24 8.60 -4.81 -8.31
C PHE A 24 8.19 -4.38 -6.90
N LEU A 25 8.94 -4.86 -5.91
CA LEU A 25 8.68 -4.62 -4.49
C LEU A 25 9.94 -4.15 -3.79
N VAL A 26 9.78 -3.16 -2.93
CA VAL A 26 10.75 -2.79 -1.89
C VAL A 26 10.08 -2.98 -0.55
N ARG A 27 10.62 -3.88 0.26
CA ARG A 27 10.23 -3.99 1.68
C ARG A 27 11.09 -3.03 2.47
N GLY A 28 10.47 -2.04 3.08
CA GLY A 28 11.12 -0.99 3.83
C GLY A 28 10.67 -0.91 5.28
N SER A 29 10.97 0.24 5.89
CA SER A 29 10.64 0.51 7.27
C SER A 29 10.08 1.92 7.45
N TYR A 30 9.17 2.08 8.39
CA TYR A 30 8.68 3.37 8.86
C TYR A 30 9.05 3.54 10.32
N ARG A 31 9.66 4.68 10.65
CA ARG A 31 10.09 5.00 12.02
C ARG A 31 9.05 5.92 12.66
N ALA A 32 8.14 5.34 13.44
CA ALA A 32 7.13 6.10 14.17
C ALA A 32 7.70 6.84 15.40
N SER A 33 8.76 6.31 16.00
CA SER A 33 9.48 6.96 17.10
C SER A 33 10.94 6.50 17.18
N ALA A 34 11.71 7.02 18.13
CA ALA A 34 13.08 6.60 18.35
C ALA A 34 13.24 5.08 18.55
N TRP A 35 12.23 4.44 19.17
CA TRP A 35 12.25 3.04 19.61
C TRP A 35 11.29 2.14 18.81
N PHE A 36 10.33 2.74 18.10
CA PHE A 36 9.29 2.01 17.38
C PHE A 36 9.45 2.19 15.87
N ARG A 37 9.78 1.09 15.21
CA ARG A 37 9.88 1.00 13.75
C ARG A 37 9.14 -0.24 13.30
N PHE A 38 8.39 -0.15 12.21
CA PHE A 38 7.67 -1.28 11.61
C PHE A 38 7.88 -1.29 10.10
N ASN A 39 7.53 -2.40 9.44
CA ASN A 39 7.68 -2.52 7.99
C ASN A 39 6.68 -1.63 7.26
N ARG A 40 7.06 -1.13 6.08
CA ARG A 40 6.17 -0.62 5.02
C ARG A 40 6.70 -1.08 3.68
N ASN A 41 5.87 -1.12 2.65
CA ASN A 41 6.23 -1.60 1.33
C ASN A 41 5.96 -0.53 0.28
N MET A 42 6.86 -0.44 -0.70
CA MET A 42 6.66 0.27 -1.95
C MET A 42 6.54 -0.74 -3.08
N VAL A 43 5.58 -0.54 -3.96
CA VAL A 43 5.40 -1.31 -5.20
C VAL A 43 5.78 -0.43 -6.38
N VAL A 44 6.44 -0.98 -7.38
CA VAL A 44 6.65 -0.32 -8.67
C VAL A 44 5.97 -1.15 -9.74
N VAL A 45 5.08 -0.53 -10.50
CA VAL A 45 4.44 -1.15 -11.67
C VAL A 45 5.06 -0.52 -12.91
N ARG A 46 5.57 -1.36 -13.82
CA ARG A 46 6.06 -0.94 -15.13
C ARG A 46 5.00 -1.16 -16.20
N ASP A 47 4.82 -0.16 -17.06
CA ASP A 47 4.01 -0.23 -18.28
C ASP A 47 4.78 0.43 -19.43
N GLY A 48 5.32 -0.40 -20.34
CA GLY A 48 6.32 0.05 -21.32
C GLY A 48 7.61 0.55 -20.65
N ASP A 49 8.01 1.79 -20.96
CA ASP A 49 9.15 2.47 -20.33
C ASP A 49 8.74 3.30 -19.10
N GLU A 50 7.44 3.39 -18.79
CA GLU A 50 6.95 4.21 -17.68
C GLU A 50 6.81 3.39 -16.40
N LEU A 51 7.18 4.01 -15.28
CA LEU A 51 7.07 3.45 -13.95
C LEU A 51 6.08 4.24 -13.12
N THR A 52 5.24 3.50 -12.40
CA THR A 52 4.39 4.02 -11.33
C THR A 52 4.87 3.51 -9.98
N VAL A 53 5.28 4.43 -9.11
CA VAL A 53 5.68 4.15 -7.72
C VAL A 53 4.46 4.23 -6.82
N ILE A 54 4.11 3.15 -6.13
CA ILE A 54 2.92 3.02 -5.28
C ILE A 54 3.36 2.87 -3.82
N ASN A 55 2.80 3.68 -2.93
CA ASN A 55 3.15 3.74 -1.49
C ASN A 55 4.66 3.94 -1.28
N SER A 56 5.17 5.09 -1.74
CA SER A 56 6.60 5.36 -1.84
C SER A 56 7.38 5.07 -0.54
N VAL A 57 8.56 4.46 -0.74
CA VAL A 57 9.58 4.25 0.29
C VAL A 57 10.86 4.85 -0.25
N ARG A 58 11.43 5.82 0.47
CA ARG A 58 12.67 6.47 0.05
C ARG A 58 13.81 5.46 -0.06
N LEU A 59 14.24 5.21 -1.29
CA LEU A 59 15.42 4.39 -1.59
C LEU A 59 16.69 5.07 -1.05
N GLN A 60 17.62 4.27 -0.56
CA GLN A 60 18.99 4.73 -0.33
C GLN A 60 19.67 4.99 -1.68
N PRO A 61 20.56 5.99 -1.77
CA PRO A 61 21.15 6.42 -3.04
C PRO A 61 21.77 5.30 -3.87
N GLN A 62 22.35 4.28 -3.24
CA GLN A 62 22.95 3.15 -3.96
C GLN A 62 21.93 2.25 -4.69
N PHE A 63 20.65 2.30 -4.32
CA PHE A 63 19.58 1.53 -4.96
C PHE A 63 18.78 2.37 -5.97
N GLU A 64 18.93 3.70 -5.99
CA GLU A 64 18.26 4.56 -6.99
C GLU A 64 18.58 4.16 -8.44
N PRO A 65 19.84 3.80 -8.81
CA PRO A 65 20.16 3.37 -10.18
C PRO A 65 19.49 2.06 -10.60
N GLU A 66 18.99 1.25 -9.67
CA GLU A 66 18.18 0.06 -10.02
C GLU A 66 16.81 0.49 -10.55
N LEU A 67 16.17 1.47 -9.91
CA LEU A 67 14.90 2.02 -10.36
C LEU A 67 15.04 2.72 -11.71
N ASP A 68 16.07 3.56 -11.86
CA ASP A 68 16.34 4.32 -13.10
C ASP A 68 16.58 3.41 -14.31
N ARG A 69 17.10 2.19 -14.08
CA ARG A 69 17.31 1.19 -15.15
C ARG A 69 16.04 0.45 -15.57
N LEU A 70 14.99 0.47 -14.76
CA LEU A 70 13.72 -0.19 -15.10
C LEU A 70 12.88 0.64 -16.07
N GLY A 71 13.05 1.96 -16.08
CA GLY A 71 12.28 2.92 -16.86
C GLY A 71 12.23 4.29 -16.20
N THR A 72 11.34 5.15 -16.68
CA THR A 72 11.14 6.51 -16.18
C THR A 72 9.98 6.57 -15.19
N VAL A 73 10.22 7.02 -13.96
CA VAL A 73 9.12 7.29 -13.00
C VAL A 73 8.29 8.48 -13.48
N ARG A 74 7.08 8.21 -13.96
CA ARG A 74 6.12 9.23 -14.41
C ARG A 74 5.02 9.49 -13.39
N HIS A 75 4.77 8.51 -12.53
CA HIS A 75 3.64 8.55 -11.63
C HIS A 75 4.02 8.07 -10.23
N VAL A 76 3.45 8.74 -9.23
CA VAL A 76 3.45 8.34 -7.83
C VAL A 76 1.99 8.14 -7.42
N VAL A 77 1.68 7.02 -6.80
CA VAL A 77 0.35 6.69 -6.30
C VAL A 77 0.41 6.51 -4.79
N ARG A 78 -0.40 7.30 -4.08
CA ARG A 78 -0.63 7.12 -2.65
C ARG A 78 -1.98 6.43 -2.45
N LEU A 79 -1.95 5.22 -1.91
CA LEU A 79 -3.17 4.47 -1.68
C LEU A 79 -3.92 4.93 -0.42
N ALA A 80 -3.22 5.31 0.65
CA ALA A 80 -3.86 5.54 1.95
C ALA A 80 -3.42 6.81 2.67
N TYR A 81 -4.26 7.25 3.59
CA TYR A 81 -4.12 8.48 4.36
C TYR A 81 -2.89 8.51 5.26
N PHE A 82 -2.43 7.37 5.81
CA PHE A 82 -1.23 7.31 6.65
C PHE A 82 0.07 7.09 5.87
N HIS A 83 -0.01 6.99 4.53
CA HIS A 83 1.15 6.87 3.65
C HIS A 83 1.48 8.18 2.94
N GLY A 84 2.63 8.22 2.27
CA GLY A 84 3.06 9.34 1.44
C GLY A 84 4.19 10.20 2.02
N GLN A 85 4.85 9.74 3.10
CA GLN A 85 6.02 10.42 3.68
C GLN A 85 7.10 10.74 2.63
N ASP A 86 7.30 9.86 1.66
CA ASP A 86 8.36 9.97 0.67
C ASP A 86 7.87 10.42 -0.72
N ASP A 87 6.56 10.68 -0.89
CA ASP A 87 6.00 10.98 -2.22
C ASP A 87 6.62 12.24 -2.83
N ARG A 88 6.84 13.27 -1.99
CA ARG A 88 7.42 14.53 -2.43
C ARG A 88 8.78 14.33 -3.09
N TYR A 89 9.58 13.40 -2.58
CA TYR A 89 10.88 13.14 -3.17
C TYR A 89 10.77 12.60 -4.59
N TYR A 90 9.89 11.63 -4.82
CA TYR A 90 9.70 11.06 -6.16
C TYR A 90 9.06 12.08 -7.11
N VAL A 91 8.11 12.89 -6.63
CA VAL A 91 7.53 13.99 -7.41
C VAL A 91 8.63 15.00 -7.82
N ASP A 92 9.44 15.45 -6.87
CA ASP A 92 10.45 16.49 -7.14
C ASP A 92 11.65 15.96 -7.96
N ARG A 93 12.07 14.71 -7.73
CA ARG A 93 13.18 14.10 -8.46
C ARG A 93 12.82 13.82 -9.92
N TYR A 94 11.63 13.28 -10.17
CA TYR A 94 11.25 12.77 -11.49
C TYR A 94 10.26 13.67 -12.24
N GLY A 95 9.73 14.71 -11.61
CA GLY A 95 8.63 15.50 -12.16
C GLY A 95 7.34 14.69 -12.29
N ALA A 96 7.15 13.69 -11.43
CA ALA A 96 6.06 12.73 -11.52
C ALA A 96 4.70 13.32 -11.12
N GLU A 97 3.63 12.87 -11.76
CA GLU A 97 2.26 13.17 -11.33
C GLU A 97 1.92 12.37 -10.07
N LEU A 98 1.30 13.01 -9.09
CA LEU A 98 0.84 12.36 -7.86
C LEU A 98 -0.66 12.04 -7.94
N TRP A 99 -0.99 10.78 -7.77
CA TRP A 99 -2.34 10.24 -7.76
C TRP A 99 -2.75 9.86 -6.34
N ALA A 100 -3.90 10.33 -5.87
CA ALA A 100 -4.49 9.90 -4.60
C ALA A 100 -6.00 10.12 -4.60
N ALA A 101 -6.73 9.41 -3.73
CA ALA A 101 -8.14 9.70 -3.50
C ALA A 101 -8.32 11.07 -2.80
N ALA A 102 -9.40 11.78 -3.14
CA ALA A 102 -9.73 13.05 -2.48
C ALA A 102 -9.86 12.85 -0.96
N GLY A 103 -9.21 13.69 -0.16
CA GLY A 103 -9.22 13.57 1.30
C GLY A 103 -8.28 12.49 1.88
N SER A 104 -7.54 11.76 1.05
CA SER A 104 -6.54 10.75 1.49
C SER A 104 -5.13 11.35 1.60
N ARG A 105 -4.95 12.32 2.50
CA ARG A 105 -3.66 13.00 2.71
C ARG A 105 -3.52 13.58 4.12
N ARG A 106 -2.35 13.34 4.73
CA ARG A 106 -1.87 14.11 5.89
C ARG A 106 -1.09 15.33 5.47
N GLU A 107 -1.24 16.41 6.24
CA GLU A 107 -0.44 17.62 6.13
C GLU A 107 0.75 17.58 7.11
N PRO A 108 1.93 18.10 6.74
CA PRO A 108 2.31 18.63 5.42
C PRO A 108 2.60 17.50 4.41
N GLY A 109 2.46 17.79 3.11
CA GLY A 109 2.84 16.88 2.02
C GLY A 109 2.37 17.38 0.65
N PRO A 110 2.77 16.80 -0.48
CA PRO A 110 2.27 17.22 -1.79
C PRO A 110 0.79 16.86 -1.95
N ALA A 111 0.00 17.78 -2.49
CA ALA A 111 -1.36 17.50 -2.95
C ALA A 111 -1.31 16.66 -4.23
N ALA A 112 -2.32 15.82 -4.43
CA ALA A 112 -2.42 15.02 -5.65
C ALA A 112 -2.73 15.92 -6.85
N THR A 113 -2.05 15.68 -7.96
CA THR A 113 -2.31 16.32 -9.27
C THR A 113 -3.40 15.58 -10.05
N ARG A 114 -3.67 14.32 -9.66
CA ARG A 114 -4.71 13.46 -10.23
C ARG A 114 -5.50 12.80 -9.10
N VAL A 115 -6.83 12.75 -9.24
CA VAL A 115 -7.71 12.17 -8.22
C VAL A 115 -8.04 10.72 -8.61
N LEU A 116 -7.83 9.80 -7.68
CA LEU A 116 -8.32 8.43 -7.83
C LEU A 116 -9.80 8.37 -7.46
N THR A 117 -10.59 7.71 -8.31
CA THR A 117 -12.00 7.42 -8.09
C THR A 117 -12.28 5.97 -8.47
N THR A 118 -13.25 5.33 -7.82
CA THR A 118 -13.67 3.96 -8.18
C THR A 118 -14.00 3.84 -9.67
N GLY A 119 -13.42 2.86 -10.35
CA GLY A 119 -13.57 2.66 -11.80
C GLY A 119 -12.95 3.77 -12.66
N GLY A 120 -12.20 4.70 -12.06
CA GLY A 120 -11.52 5.78 -12.75
C GLY A 120 -10.23 5.33 -13.44
N PRO A 121 -9.57 6.25 -14.17
CA PRO A 121 -8.32 5.95 -14.85
C PRO A 121 -7.20 5.64 -13.86
N LEU A 122 -6.27 4.80 -14.29
CA LEU A 122 -4.99 4.54 -13.65
C LEU A 122 -3.84 4.89 -14.61
N PRO A 123 -2.65 5.20 -14.09
CA PRO A 123 -1.46 5.52 -14.90
C PRO A 123 -0.80 4.30 -15.58
N PHE A 124 -1.50 3.16 -15.64
CA PHE A 124 -1.05 1.94 -16.28
C PHE A 124 -2.26 1.10 -16.71
N SER A 125 -2.05 0.27 -17.71
CA SER A 125 -3.07 -0.58 -18.34
C SER A 125 -3.41 -1.84 -17.51
N ALA A 126 -4.48 -2.53 -17.92
CA ALA A 126 -4.93 -3.80 -17.34
C ALA A 126 -5.09 -3.76 -15.80
N ALA A 127 -5.71 -2.70 -15.29
CA ALA A 127 -5.98 -2.56 -13.87
C ALA A 127 -7.29 -1.81 -13.62
N ASP A 128 -7.87 -2.04 -12.45
CA ASP A 128 -8.99 -1.27 -11.91
C ASP A 128 -8.68 -0.79 -10.50
N VAL A 129 -9.39 0.26 -10.10
CA VAL A 129 -9.27 0.86 -8.78
C VAL A 129 -10.62 0.93 -8.10
N TYR A 130 -10.64 0.57 -6.83
CA TYR A 130 -11.74 0.81 -5.92
C TYR A 130 -11.27 1.77 -4.83
N VAL A 131 -12.03 2.82 -4.58
CA VAL A 131 -11.77 3.78 -3.50
C VAL A 131 -12.84 3.57 -2.43
N THR A 132 -12.42 3.29 -1.20
CA THR A 132 -13.33 3.02 -0.08
C THR A 132 -14.26 4.20 0.16
N ALA A 133 -15.56 3.92 0.28
CA ALA A 133 -16.59 4.95 0.37
C ALA A 133 -17.05 5.20 1.81
N HIS A 134 -16.85 4.24 2.72
CA HIS A 134 -17.42 4.29 4.07
C HIS A 134 -16.39 4.69 5.14
N SER A 135 -15.12 4.82 4.77
CA SER A 135 -14.03 5.30 5.64
C SER A 135 -13.99 6.82 5.78
N LYS A 136 -13.62 7.34 6.95
CA LYS A 136 -13.40 8.79 7.20
C LYS A 136 -12.43 9.42 6.20
N HIS A 137 -11.35 8.71 5.88
CA HIS A 137 -10.44 9.07 4.80
C HIS A 137 -10.32 7.86 3.88
N PRO A 138 -10.49 8.04 2.56
CA PRO A 138 -10.51 6.92 1.63
C PRO A 138 -9.15 6.24 1.50
N GLU A 139 -9.16 4.94 1.33
CA GLU A 139 -8.04 4.14 0.82
C GLU A 139 -8.40 3.64 -0.58
N ALA A 140 -7.45 3.73 -1.51
CA ALA A 140 -7.56 3.12 -2.82
C ALA A 140 -6.99 1.69 -2.78
N VAL A 141 -7.73 0.77 -3.38
CA VAL A 141 -7.32 -0.60 -3.65
C VAL A 141 -7.22 -0.75 -5.16
N ILE A 142 -6.05 -1.17 -5.65
CA ILE A 142 -5.83 -1.38 -7.08
C ILE A 142 -5.77 -2.88 -7.33
N ARG A 143 -6.43 -3.35 -8.38
CA ARG A 143 -6.31 -4.73 -8.85
C ARG A 143 -5.65 -4.73 -10.22
N LEU A 144 -4.48 -5.35 -10.31
CA LEU A 144 -3.85 -5.63 -11.60
C LEU A 144 -4.49 -6.89 -12.19
N GLN A 145 -4.99 -6.81 -13.41
CA GLN A 145 -5.69 -7.88 -14.12
C GLN A 145 -4.70 -8.82 -14.85
N ARG A 146 -3.64 -9.21 -14.14
CA ARG A 146 -2.62 -10.16 -14.59
C ARG A 146 -2.35 -11.20 -13.50
N GLU A 147 -1.75 -12.33 -13.86
CA GLU A 147 -1.42 -13.41 -12.91
C GLU A 147 -2.64 -13.91 -12.10
N GLY A 148 -3.84 -13.92 -12.69
CA GLY A 148 -5.08 -14.28 -11.96
C GLY A 148 -5.57 -13.21 -10.98
N GLY A 149 -5.01 -12.00 -11.06
CA GLY A 149 -5.38 -10.83 -10.27
C GLY A 149 -4.43 -10.60 -9.09
N ILE A 150 -3.80 -9.42 -9.07
CA ILE A 150 -2.92 -8.98 -7.99
C ILE A 150 -3.55 -7.76 -7.31
N LEU A 151 -3.95 -7.92 -6.05
CA LEU A 151 -4.51 -6.83 -5.25
C LEU A 151 -3.39 -6.03 -4.59
N LEU A 152 -3.34 -4.72 -4.83
CA LEU A 152 -2.46 -3.77 -4.19
C LEU A 152 -3.26 -3.01 -3.14
N THR A 153 -2.88 -3.17 -1.87
CA THR A 153 -3.54 -2.57 -0.71
C THR A 153 -2.55 -1.80 0.14
N CYS A 154 -3.02 -1.13 1.19
CA CYS A 154 -2.15 -0.34 2.05
C CYS A 154 -2.37 -0.63 3.53
N ASP A 155 -2.92 0.33 4.27
CA ASP A 155 -3.11 0.23 5.73
C ASP A 155 -4.31 -0.66 6.08
N SER A 156 -5.33 -0.70 5.21
CA SER A 156 -6.57 -1.42 5.45
C SER A 156 -6.38 -2.93 5.54
N LEU A 157 -5.68 -3.53 4.58
CA LEU A 157 -5.53 -4.97 4.42
C LEU A 157 -4.05 -5.33 4.33
N GLN A 158 -3.58 -6.08 5.32
CA GLN A 158 -2.16 -6.33 5.57
C GLN A 158 -1.89 -7.83 5.67
N TYR A 159 -0.68 -8.27 5.28
CA TYR A 159 -0.30 -9.67 5.34
C TYR A 159 1.12 -9.85 5.88
N TYR A 160 1.26 -10.44 7.07
CA TYR A 160 2.57 -10.65 7.70
C TYR A 160 2.96 -12.13 7.76
N THR A 161 4.16 -12.44 7.29
CA THR A 161 4.84 -13.74 7.51
C THR A 161 6.08 -13.61 8.40
N ASP A 162 6.61 -12.39 8.52
CA ASP A 162 7.72 -12.04 9.39
C ASP A 162 7.51 -10.63 9.98
N ARG A 163 8.45 -10.20 10.84
CA ARG A 163 8.52 -8.83 11.36
C ARG A 163 9.86 -8.16 11.02
N ARG A 164 10.40 -8.51 9.85
CA ARG A 164 11.57 -7.84 9.28
C ARG A 164 11.29 -6.34 9.23
N PHE A 165 12.35 -5.55 9.36
CA PHE A 165 12.29 -4.08 9.47
C PHE A 165 11.62 -3.54 10.75
N GLY A 166 10.94 -4.38 11.53
CA GLY A 166 10.51 -4.07 12.88
C GLY A 166 11.69 -3.84 13.83
N SER A 167 11.60 -2.85 14.72
CA SER A 167 12.47 -2.75 15.89
C SER A 167 12.18 -3.89 16.88
N LEU A 168 13.10 -4.20 17.80
CA LEU A 168 12.86 -5.24 18.81
C LEU A 168 11.57 -4.98 19.60
N ALA A 169 11.37 -3.72 20.03
CA ALA A 169 10.15 -3.31 20.71
C ALA A 169 8.90 -3.55 19.85
N ALA A 170 8.91 -3.19 18.57
CA ALA A 170 7.78 -3.44 17.68
C ALA A 170 7.50 -4.94 17.50
N ARG A 171 8.55 -5.77 17.38
CA ARG A 171 8.40 -7.23 17.24
C ARG A 171 7.69 -7.87 18.43
N ILE A 172 7.94 -7.35 19.63
CA ILE A 172 7.29 -7.80 20.87
C ILE A 172 5.87 -7.25 20.98
N MET A 173 5.66 -5.96 20.70
CA MET A 173 4.39 -5.28 20.96
C MET A 173 3.31 -5.53 19.90
N MET A 174 3.69 -5.67 18.63
CA MET A 174 2.73 -5.80 17.51
C MET A 174 1.70 -6.93 17.66
N PRO A 175 2.06 -8.15 18.10
CA PRO A 175 1.08 -9.21 18.36
C PRO A 175 -0.01 -8.77 19.34
N PHE A 176 0.37 -8.13 20.46
CA PHE A 176 -0.56 -7.65 21.48
C PHE A 176 -1.44 -6.49 21.00
N MET A 177 -0.99 -5.76 19.98
CA MET A 177 -1.75 -4.70 19.32
C MET A 177 -2.68 -5.22 18.21
N GLY A 178 -2.78 -6.54 18.02
CA GLY A 178 -3.63 -7.15 17.02
C GLY A 178 -2.99 -7.31 15.65
N PHE A 179 -1.65 -7.34 15.55
CA PHE A 179 -0.91 -7.61 14.31
C PHE A 179 -0.20 -8.99 14.36
N PRO A 180 -0.96 -10.10 14.28
CA PRO A 180 -0.40 -11.45 14.18
C PRO A 180 0.28 -11.68 12.82
N LEU A 181 1.03 -12.79 12.69
CA LEU A 181 1.62 -13.21 11.41
C LEU A 181 0.59 -13.93 10.54
N ARG A 182 -0.35 -13.17 9.98
CA ARG A 182 -1.35 -13.64 9.02
C ARG A 182 -1.91 -12.49 8.19
N MET A 183 -2.90 -12.78 7.36
CA MET A 183 -3.75 -11.75 6.76
C MET A 183 -4.62 -11.12 7.85
N LEU A 184 -4.74 -9.80 7.83
CA LEU A 184 -5.60 -9.08 8.74
C LEU A 184 -6.10 -7.78 8.12
N ILE A 185 -7.21 -7.29 8.66
CA ILE A 185 -7.59 -5.89 8.52
C ILE A 185 -6.89 -5.12 9.62
N GLY A 186 -6.14 -4.07 9.26
CA GLY A 186 -5.32 -3.32 10.20
C GLY A 186 -6.14 -2.78 11.37
N PRO A 187 -5.98 -3.26 12.63
CA PRO A 187 -6.90 -2.91 13.72
C PRO A 187 -6.85 -1.43 14.10
N LEU A 188 -5.66 -0.82 14.03
CA LEU A 188 -5.50 0.62 14.28
C LEU A 188 -6.10 1.45 13.14
N TRP A 189 -5.96 1.00 11.89
CA TRP A 189 -6.58 1.64 10.74
C TRP A 189 -8.09 1.54 10.83
N LEU A 190 -8.63 0.35 11.11
CA LEU A 190 -10.06 0.10 11.24
C LEU A 190 -10.68 1.02 12.30
N LYS A 191 -10.06 1.10 13.48
CA LYS A 191 -10.50 2.01 14.55
C LYS A 191 -10.44 3.48 14.12
N ALA A 192 -9.38 3.89 13.44
CA ALA A 192 -9.21 5.28 13.03
C ALA A 192 -10.20 5.68 11.93
N MET A 193 -10.41 4.79 10.95
CA MET A 193 -11.14 5.07 9.70
C MET A 193 -12.63 4.80 9.78
N THR A 194 -13.11 4.02 10.75
CA THR A 194 -14.56 3.80 10.92
C THR A 194 -15.23 5.08 11.44
N PRO A 195 -16.21 5.66 10.73
CA PRO A 195 -17.04 6.76 11.23
C PRO A 195 -17.82 6.36 12.48
N GLU A 196 -18.17 7.34 13.32
CA GLU A 196 -19.04 7.07 14.47
C GLU A 196 -20.40 6.55 14.00
N GLY A 197 -20.85 5.43 14.56
CA GLY A 197 -22.07 4.74 14.13
C GLY A 197 -22.01 4.09 12.74
N GLY A 198 -20.87 4.15 12.05
CA GLY A 198 -20.67 3.57 10.72
C GLY A 198 -20.07 2.16 10.75
N SER A 199 -20.01 1.54 9.57
CA SER A 199 -19.32 0.27 9.34
C SER A 199 -18.53 0.33 8.04
N LEU A 200 -17.36 -0.29 8.02
CA LEU A 200 -16.56 -0.46 6.80
C LEU A 200 -16.86 -1.77 6.08
N LEU A 201 -17.73 -2.62 6.63
CA LEU A 201 -18.07 -3.92 6.04
C LEU A 201 -18.44 -3.83 4.54
N PRO A 202 -19.26 -2.86 4.06
CA PRO A 202 -19.60 -2.79 2.64
C PRO A 202 -18.38 -2.60 1.71
N ASP A 203 -17.36 -1.85 2.16
CA ASP A 203 -16.13 -1.69 1.39
C ASP A 203 -15.36 -3.02 1.29
N PHE A 204 -15.32 -3.78 2.40
CA PHE A 204 -14.62 -5.07 2.43
C PHE A 204 -15.40 -6.21 1.78
N GLU A 205 -16.73 -6.17 1.75
CA GLU A 205 -17.56 -7.06 0.94
C GLU A 205 -17.25 -6.87 -0.54
N TYR A 206 -17.17 -5.61 -1.00
CA TYR A 206 -16.76 -5.31 -2.37
C TYR A 206 -15.36 -5.84 -2.66
N ILE A 207 -14.38 -5.51 -1.82
CA ILE A 207 -12.99 -5.96 -2.01
C ILE A 207 -12.89 -7.49 -2.03
N ALA A 208 -13.57 -8.18 -1.11
CA ALA A 208 -13.57 -9.63 -1.05
C ALA A 208 -14.34 -10.29 -2.19
N GLY A 209 -15.19 -9.56 -2.91
CA GLY A 209 -15.85 -10.02 -4.14
C GLY A 209 -15.03 -9.81 -5.42
N LEU A 210 -13.88 -9.12 -5.36
CA LEU A 210 -13.02 -8.92 -6.53
C LEU A 210 -12.33 -10.23 -6.95
N PRO A 211 -12.14 -10.49 -8.26
CA PRO A 211 -11.43 -11.66 -8.73
C PRO A 211 -9.91 -11.41 -8.67
N PHE A 212 -9.27 -11.92 -7.62
CA PHE A 212 -7.81 -11.88 -7.44
C PHE A 212 -7.28 -13.18 -6.82
N ARG A 213 -5.99 -13.43 -7.03
CA ARG A 213 -5.28 -14.60 -6.50
C ARG A 213 -4.14 -14.21 -5.56
N HIS A 214 -3.53 -13.04 -5.81
CA HIS A 214 -2.37 -12.53 -5.09
C HIS A 214 -2.69 -11.21 -4.41
N LEU A 215 -1.92 -10.87 -3.37
CA LEU A 215 -2.01 -9.58 -2.69
C LEU A 215 -0.62 -9.05 -2.34
N ILE A 216 -0.37 -7.77 -2.62
CA ILE A 216 0.82 -7.03 -2.20
C ILE A 216 0.36 -5.87 -1.31
N PRO A 217 0.53 -5.98 0.02
CA PRO A 217 0.09 -4.95 0.94
C PRO A 217 1.16 -3.87 1.11
N GLY A 218 0.74 -2.67 1.52
CA GLY A 218 1.62 -1.62 2.03
C GLY A 218 2.36 -2.02 3.30
N HIS A 219 1.95 -3.13 3.95
CA HIS A 219 2.60 -3.69 5.14
C HIS A 219 2.68 -5.21 5.12
N GLY A 220 3.89 -5.72 5.33
CA GLY A 220 4.21 -7.13 5.53
C GLY A 220 4.90 -7.74 4.31
N SER A 221 4.33 -8.82 3.78
CA SER A 221 4.87 -9.64 2.70
C SER A 221 3.85 -9.82 1.57
N VAL A 222 4.32 -10.30 0.41
CA VAL A 222 3.44 -10.71 -0.68
C VAL A 222 2.68 -11.98 -0.28
N CYS A 223 1.36 -11.97 -0.43
CA CYS A 223 0.52 -13.17 -0.32
C CYS A 223 0.34 -13.75 -1.72
N ARG A 224 0.92 -14.91 -2.01
CA ARG A 224 0.75 -15.58 -3.30
C ARG A 224 -0.30 -16.67 -3.23
N ASP A 225 -1.02 -16.87 -4.33
CA ASP A 225 -1.85 -18.03 -4.65
C ASP A 225 -3.16 -18.20 -3.88
N ASP A 226 -3.21 -17.83 -2.60
CA ASP A 226 -4.39 -18.03 -1.76
C ASP A 226 -4.85 -16.73 -1.06
N ALA A 227 -4.50 -15.57 -1.63
CA ALA A 227 -4.81 -14.29 -1.03
C ALA A 227 -6.31 -14.08 -0.85
N HIS A 228 -7.12 -14.41 -1.84
CA HIS A 228 -8.58 -14.19 -1.81
C HIS A 228 -9.25 -14.87 -0.62
N ARG A 229 -9.02 -16.17 -0.43
CA ARG A 229 -9.49 -16.91 0.75
C ARG A 229 -9.00 -16.28 2.06
N LYS A 230 -7.71 -15.92 2.16
CA LYS A 230 -7.19 -15.28 3.37
C LYS A 230 -7.83 -13.92 3.66
N VAL A 231 -8.20 -13.17 2.62
CA VAL A 231 -8.92 -11.90 2.76
C VAL A 231 -10.33 -12.17 3.29
N GLN A 232 -11.06 -13.12 2.72
CA GLN A 232 -12.38 -13.52 3.22
C GLN A 232 -12.31 -13.95 4.70
N ASP A 233 -11.32 -14.76 5.07
CA ASP A 233 -11.08 -15.18 6.47
C ASP A 233 -10.83 -13.95 7.39
N ALA A 234 -10.07 -12.96 6.90
CA ALA A 234 -9.79 -11.74 7.66
C ALA A 234 -11.02 -10.83 7.80
N VAL A 235 -11.87 -10.75 6.78
CA VAL A 235 -13.15 -10.00 6.83
C VAL A 235 -14.11 -10.68 7.81
N ALA A 236 -14.28 -12.00 7.71
CA ALA A 236 -15.14 -12.78 8.61
C ALA A 236 -14.69 -12.67 10.08
N ALA A 237 -13.39 -12.58 10.33
CA ALA A 237 -12.84 -12.41 11.68
C ALA A 237 -13.17 -11.04 12.31
N VAL A 238 -13.41 -10.01 11.50
CA VAL A 238 -13.77 -8.66 11.98
C VAL A 238 -15.28 -8.48 12.03
N TRP A 239 -16.01 -8.98 11.04
CA TRP A 239 -17.45 -8.85 10.92
C TRP A 239 -18.12 -10.22 10.84
N PRO A 240 -18.69 -10.73 11.95
CA PRO A 240 -19.40 -12.01 11.94
C PRO A 240 -20.63 -12.06 11.02
N ALA A 241 -21.16 -10.90 10.62
CA ALA A 241 -22.27 -10.79 9.68
C ALA A 241 -21.84 -11.00 8.20
N TYR A 242 -20.54 -10.98 7.92
CA TYR A 242 -20.02 -11.20 6.57
C TYR A 242 -20.36 -12.62 6.11
N GLN A 243 -20.98 -12.71 4.94
CA GLN A 243 -21.20 -13.96 4.22
C GLN A 243 -20.39 -13.89 2.93
N PRO A 244 -19.40 -14.78 2.72
CA PRO A 244 -18.70 -14.81 1.45
C PRO A 244 -19.71 -15.10 0.32
N ALA A 245 -19.52 -14.47 -0.83
CA ALA A 245 -20.26 -14.86 -2.02
C ALA A 245 -20.00 -16.34 -2.29
N ASN A 246 -21.05 -17.13 -2.50
CA ASN A 246 -20.89 -18.52 -2.91
C ASN A 246 -20.27 -18.53 -4.31
N ASP A 247 -19.08 -19.12 -4.43
CA ASP A 247 -18.43 -19.40 -5.72
C ASP A 247 -19.25 -20.38 -6.58
#